data_AF-A0A7C9AM55-F1
#
_entry.id   AF-A0A7C9AM55-F1
#
_cell.length_a   1.000
_cell.length_b   1.000
_cell.length_c   1.000
_cell.angle_alpha   90.00
_cell.angle_beta   90.00
_cell.angle_gamma   90.00
#
_symmetry.space_group_name_H-M   'P 1'
#
loop_
_entity.id
_entity.type
_entity.pdbx_description
1 polymer ?
#
loop_
_entity_poly.entity_id
_entity_poly.type
_entity_poly.pdbx_seq_one_letter_code
_entity_poly.pdbx_strand_id
1 'polypeptide(L)'
;FETWIASDHPLHFSDGVGLWECPDFFPVYTGKPQGVDTSIIGPEVKHVLKVSVFNCLHDIYTIGTYDIEKDVYIPDEGSIENDLGLRLDYGKFYASKSFFDDKTNRRILWGW
;
A
#
# COMPACT_ATOMS: atom_id res chain seq x y z
N PHE A 1 -22.22 6.31 -17.80
CA PHE A 1 -21.29 6.90 -16.82
C PHE A 1 -21.36 6.03 -15.59
N GLU A 2 -20.21 5.60 -15.09
CA GLU A 2 -20.14 4.94 -13.79
C GLU A 2 -20.23 5.99 -12.68
N THR A 3 -20.85 5.64 -11.55
CA THR A 3 -21.05 6.55 -10.42
C THR A 3 -20.19 6.09 -9.23
N TRP A 4 -19.40 7.00 -8.67
CA TRP A 4 -18.59 6.78 -7.48
C TRP A 4 -19.07 7.68 -6.34
N ILE A 5 -19.20 7.12 -5.15
CA ILE A 5 -19.61 7.84 -3.93
C ILE A 5 -18.45 7.74 -2.94
N ALA A 6 -18.00 8.88 -2.41
CA ALA A 6 -16.94 8.89 -1.41
C ALA A 6 -17.46 8.30 -0.08
N SER A 7 -16.63 7.49 0.58
CA SER A 7 -16.88 7.04 1.95
C SER A 7 -16.85 8.23 2.93
N ASP A 8 -17.51 8.08 4.08
CA ASP A 8 -17.52 9.08 5.16
C ASP A 8 -16.22 9.11 5.98
N HIS A 9 -15.36 8.10 5.81
CA HIS A 9 -14.02 8.02 6.39
C HIS A 9 -12.97 7.63 5.33
N PRO A 10 -11.68 7.95 5.54
CA PRO A 10 -10.61 7.46 4.68
C PRO A 10 -10.33 5.97 4.93
N LEU A 11 -9.65 5.32 3.98
CA LEU A 11 -9.09 3.97 4.17
C LEU A 11 -8.04 3.96 5.29
N HIS A 12 -7.20 5.00 5.34
CA HIS A 12 -6.20 5.22 6.39
C HIS A 12 -5.77 6.69 6.43
N PHE A 13 -5.24 7.15 7.56
CA PHE A 13 -4.61 8.46 7.71
C PHE A 13 -3.48 8.40 8.75
N SER A 14 -2.52 9.31 8.64
CA SER A 14 -1.44 9.45 9.62
C SER A 14 -1.08 10.93 9.80
N ASP A 15 -1.02 11.38 11.06
CA ASP A 15 -0.76 12.77 11.40
C ASP A 15 0.70 13.17 11.07
N GLY A 16 0.87 14.39 10.56
CA GLY A 16 2.20 14.98 10.35
C GLY A 16 2.98 14.49 9.11
N VAL A 17 2.44 13.55 8.32
CA VAL A 17 3.10 13.04 7.10
C VAL A 17 2.99 14.01 5.92
N GLY A 18 1.95 14.86 5.90
CA GLY A 18 1.68 15.80 4.83
C GLY A 18 0.89 15.16 3.68
N LEU A 19 1.13 15.63 2.45
CA LEU A 19 0.40 15.15 1.27
C LEU A 19 0.89 13.75 0.86
N TRP A 20 -0.06 12.83 0.70
CA TRP A 20 0.16 11.52 0.10
C TRP A 20 -0.04 11.58 -1.41
N GLU A 21 1.02 11.27 -2.15
CA GLU A 21 1.00 11.11 -3.59
C GLU A 21 1.06 9.63 -3.97
N CYS A 22 0.58 9.32 -5.18
CA CYS A 22 0.67 7.99 -5.79
C CYS A 22 0.40 6.82 -4.82
N PRO A 23 -0.73 6.81 -4.08
CA PRO A 23 -1.05 5.70 -3.21
C PRO A 23 -1.14 4.40 -4.01
N ASP A 24 -0.73 3.30 -3.38
CA ASP A 24 -0.86 1.95 -3.89
C ASP A 24 -1.26 1.02 -2.74
N PHE A 25 -2.31 0.23 -2.96
CA PHE A 25 -2.88 -0.66 -1.96
C PHE A 25 -3.09 -2.05 -2.55
N PHE A 26 -2.41 -3.05 -2.00
CA PHE A 26 -2.45 -4.39 -2.55
C PHE A 26 -2.17 -5.49 -1.53
N PRO A 27 -2.70 -6.72 -1.76
CA PRO A 27 -2.42 -7.86 -0.92
C PRO A 27 -1.08 -8.53 -1.26
N VAL A 28 -0.51 -9.19 -0.25
CA VAL A 28 0.66 -10.07 -0.33
C VAL A 28 0.41 -11.35 0.47
N TYR A 29 0.87 -12.50 -0.02
CA TYR A 29 0.76 -13.74 0.75
C TYR A 29 1.73 -13.75 1.93
N THR A 30 1.26 -14.27 3.07
CA THR A 30 2.14 -14.57 4.20
C THR A 30 2.92 -15.86 3.93
N GLY A 31 4.25 -15.78 3.88
CA GLY A 31 5.13 -16.94 3.76
C GLY A 31 5.23 -17.57 2.37
N LYS A 32 4.69 -16.94 1.32
CA LYS A 32 4.79 -17.40 -0.07
C LYS A 32 5.38 -16.29 -0.95
N PRO A 33 6.39 -16.57 -1.81
CA PRO A 33 7.01 -15.57 -2.67
C PRO A 33 6.22 -15.27 -3.95
N GLN A 34 4.90 -15.43 -3.93
CA GLN A 34 4.02 -15.29 -5.09
C GLN A 34 3.29 -13.94 -5.03
N GLY A 35 3.05 -13.35 -6.20
CA GLY A 35 2.15 -12.22 -6.32
C GLY A 35 0.70 -12.64 -6.03
N VAL A 36 -0.11 -11.66 -5.66
CA VAL A 36 -1.53 -11.83 -5.38
C VAL A 36 -2.30 -10.82 -6.23
N ASP A 37 -3.38 -11.30 -6.85
CA ASP A 37 -4.34 -10.42 -7.49
C ASP A 37 -4.88 -9.40 -6.48
N THR A 38 -5.06 -8.15 -6.92
CA THR A 38 -5.38 -7.02 -6.04
C THR A 38 -6.70 -7.19 -5.31
N SER A 39 -7.61 -8.04 -5.80
CA SER A 39 -8.95 -8.25 -5.22
C SER A 39 -9.00 -9.37 -4.18
N ILE A 40 -7.90 -10.11 -3.97
CA ILE A 40 -7.88 -11.25 -3.05
C ILE A 40 -7.82 -10.78 -1.61
N ILE A 41 -8.77 -11.24 -0.81
CA ILE A 41 -8.84 -10.98 0.62
C ILE A 41 -9.05 -12.32 1.33
N GLY A 42 -8.36 -12.52 2.45
CA GLY A 42 -8.44 -13.76 3.22
C GLY A 42 -7.37 -13.87 4.31
N PRO A 43 -7.44 -14.94 5.12
CA PRO A 43 -6.55 -15.14 6.26
C PRO A 43 -5.08 -15.40 5.88
N GLU A 44 -4.81 -15.77 4.63
CA GLU A 44 -3.45 -16.04 4.13
C GLU A 44 -2.76 -14.80 3.54
N VAL A 45 -3.42 -13.63 3.52
CA VAL A 45 -2.87 -12.41 2.95
C VAL A 45 -2.80 -11.28 3.97
N LYS A 46 -1.75 -10.46 3.84
CA LYS A 46 -1.62 -9.13 4.44
C LYS A 46 -1.79 -8.09 3.35
N HIS A 47 -2.00 -6.84 3.73
CA HIS A 47 -2.10 -5.73 2.80
C HIS A 47 -0.92 -4.77 2.98
N VAL A 48 -0.43 -4.24 1.88
CA VAL A 48 0.57 -3.18 1.84
C VAL A 48 -0.12 -1.90 1.48
N LEU A 49 0.05 -0.87 2.31
CA LEU A 49 -0.28 0.50 1.95
C LEU A 49 1.02 1.24 1.68
N LYS A 50 1.21 1.67 0.43
CA LYS A 50 2.34 2.47 0.00
C LYS A 50 1.87 3.86 -0.38
N VAL A 51 2.67 4.87 -0.02
CA VAL A 51 2.45 6.28 -0.39
C VAL A 51 3.77 6.92 -0.77
N SER A 52 3.73 7.86 -1.71
CA SER A 52 4.82 8.78 -2.00
C SER A 52 4.64 10.02 -1.13
N VAL A 53 5.58 10.32 -0.24
CA VAL A 53 5.46 11.43 0.71
C VAL A 53 6.10 12.67 0.11
N PHE A 54 5.28 13.67 -0.22
CA PHE A 54 5.71 14.89 -0.92
C PHE A 54 6.85 15.63 -0.20
N ASN A 55 6.83 15.67 1.13
CA ASN A 55 7.79 16.44 1.92
C ASN A 55 9.21 15.86 1.91
N CYS A 56 9.34 14.53 1.85
CA CYS A 56 10.64 13.86 1.90
C CYS A 56 11.04 13.21 0.57
N LEU A 57 10.14 13.21 -0.42
CA LEU A 57 10.35 12.61 -1.75
C LEU A 57 10.75 11.13 -1.68
N HIS A 58 10.18 10.42 -0.71
CA HIS A 58 10.39 8.98 -0.55
C HIS A 58 9.07 8.22 -0.66
N ASP A 59 9.19 7.00 -1.15
CA ASP A 59 8.11 6.03 -1.17
C ASP A 59 8.17 5.16 0.08
N ILE A 60 7.16 5.31 0.93
CA ILE A 60 7.06 4.68 2.25
C ILE A 60 5.92 3.68 2.21
N TYR A 61 6.09 2.54 2.86
CA TYR A 61 5.03 1.55 2.97
C TYR A 61 4.96 0.96 4.38
N THR A 62 3.75 0.53 4.73
CA THR A 62 3.50 -0.31 5.89
C THR A 62 2.84 -1.62 5.45
N ILE A 63 2.93 -2.63 6.31
CA ILE A 63 2.24 -3.91 6.14
C ILE A 63 1.18 -3.98 7.25
N GLY A 64 -0.01 -4.45 6.92
CA GLY A 64 -1.13 -4.46 7.83
C GLY A 64 -2.26 -5.36 7.39
N THR A 65 -3.41 -5.14 8.00
CA THR A 65 -4.64 -5.91 7.75
C THR A 65 -5.71 -4.98 7.19
N TYR A 66 -6.45 -5.46 6.19
CA TYR A 66 -7.61 -4.76 5.65
C TYR A 66 -8.89 -5.31 6.30
N ASP A 67 -9.59 -4.46 7.03
CA ASP A 67 -10.91 -4.77 7.58
C ASP A 67 -11.98 -4.36 6.54
N ILE A 68 -12.50 -5.35 5.81
CA ILE A 68 -13.49 -5.14 4.74
C ILE A 68 -14.82 -4.63 5.31
N GLU A 69 -15.20 -5.07 6.52
CA GLU A 69 -16.50 -4.69 7.10
C GLU A 69 -16.53 -3.21 7.45
N LYS A 70 -15.39 -2.67 7.89
CA LYS A 70 -15.24 -1.26 8.23
C LYS A 70 -14.60 -0.42 7.12
N ASP A 71 -14.15 -1.03 6.03
CA ASP A 71 -13.37 -0.40 4.96
C ASP A 71 -12.16 0.42 5.47
N VAL A 72 -11.38 -0.18 6.37
CA VAL A 72 -10.18 0.47 6.95
C VAL A 72 -8.95 -0.43 6.85
N TYR A 73 -7.81 0.20 6.62
CA TYR A 73 -6.50 -0.42 6.72
C TYR A 73 -5.91 -0.19 8.12
N ILE A 74 -5.40 -1.26 8.72
CA ILE A 74 -4.82 -1.25 10.06
C ILE A 74 -3.36 -1.70 9.93
N PRO A 75 -2.37 -0.80 10.03
CA PRO A 75 -0.96 -1.15 10.05
C PRO A 75 -0.64 -2.15 11.17
N ASP A 76 0.29 -3.06 10.94
CA ASP A 76 0.77 -3.97 11.98
C ASP A 76 1.46 -3.19 13.12
N GLU A 77 1.35 -3.70 14.34
CA GLU A 77 1.89 -3.04 15.55
C GLU A 77 3.39 -2.73 15.39
N GLY A 78 3.77 -1.49 15.71
CA GLY A 78 5.15 -0.99 15.57
C GLY A 78 5.49 -0.45 14.19
N SER A 79 4.54 -0.41 13.25
CA SER A 79 4.74 0.28 11.95
C SER A 79 5.05 1.77 12.14
N ILE A 80 6.01 2.28 11.36
CA ILE A 80 6.39 3.69 11.31
C ILE A 80 5.89 4.27 9.99
N GLU A 81 5.06 5.31 10.06
CA GLU A 81 4.29 5.83 8.92
C GLU A 81 4.79 7.18 8.39
N ASN A 82 5.95 7.63 8.88
CA ASN A 82 6.62 8.85 8.45
C ASN A 82 7.93 8.52 7.70
N ASP A 83 8.75 9.53 7.43
CA ASP A 83 10.02 9.41 6.69
C ASP A 83 11.07 8.47 7.32
N LEU A 84 10.87 8.03 8.56
CA LEU A 84 11.66 7.00 9.24
C LEU A 84 11.14 5.57 9.01
N GLY A 85 10.02 5.43 8.29
CA GLY A 85 9.40 4.16 7.94
C GLY A 85 10.17 3.34 6.90
N LEU A 86 9.61 2.17 6.59
CA LEU A 86 10.15 1.29 5.56
C LEU A 86 9.98 1.93 4.19
N ARG A 87 11.03 1.85 3.37
CA ARG A 87 11.05 2.36 2.00
C ARG A 87 11.23 1.23 1.01
N LEU A 88 10.64 1.39 -0.17
CA LEU A 88 10.87 0.45 -1.27
C LEU A 88 12.32 0.50 -1.77
N ASP A 89 12.91 1.70 -1.75
CA ASP A 89 14.28 1.97 -2.13
C ASP A 89 14.82 3.15 -1.30
N TYR A 90 16.11 3.13 -0.96
CA TYR A 90 16.77 4.16 -0.12
C TYR A 90 17.61 5.15 -0.93
N GLY A 91 17.58 5.06 -2.26
CA GLY A 91 18.19 5.97 -3.22
C GLY A 91 17.15 6.89 -3.87
N LYS A 92 17.32 7.14 -5.18
CA LYS A 92 16.43 8.02 -5.96
C LYS A 92 15.35 7.17 -6.62
N PHE A 93 14.20 7.09 -5.96
CA PHE A 93 13.07 6.29 -6.39
C PHE A 93 11.77 6.92 -5.86
N TYR A 94 10.87 7.31 -6.76
CA TYR A 94 9.64 8.01 -6.38
C TYR A 94 8.45 7.61 -7.24
N ALA A 95 7.25 7.99 -6.78
CA ALA A 95 5.98 7.81 -7.50
C ALA A 95 5.72 6.36 -7.93
N SER A 96 6.20 5.38 -7.15
CA SER A 96 6.10 3.99 -7.53
C SER A 96 4.68 3.45 -7.53
N LYS A 97 4.47 2.47 -8.40
CA LYS A 97 3.18 1.81 -8.61
C LYS A 97 3.39 0.37 -9.00
N SER A 98 2.57 -0.52 -8.44
CA SER A 98 2.60 -1.93 -8.75
C SER A 98 1.39 -2.40 -9.54
N PHE A 99 1.55 -3.55 -10.20
CA PHE A 99 0.44 -4.31 -10.77
C PHE A 99 0.72 -5.81 -10.64
N PHE A 100 -0.35 -6.61 -10.69
CA PHE A 100 -0.25 -8.06 -10.70
C PHE A 100 -0.12 -8.58 -12.14
N ASP A 101 0.91 -9.40 -12.38
CA ASP A 101 1.15 -10.14 -13.62
C ASP A 101 0.67 -11.59 -13.43
N ASP A 102 -0.54 -11.86 -13.91
CA ASP A 102 -1.23 -13.15 -13.81
C ASP A 102 -0.53 -14.27 -14.58
N LYS A 103 0.17 -13.94 -15.67
CA LYS A 103 0.91 -14.92 -16.48
C LYS A 103 2.08 -15.55 -15.73
N THR A 104 2.67 -14.82 -14.80
CA THR A 104 3.83 -15.29 -14.02
C THR A 104 3.58 -15.32 -12.51
N ASN A 105 2.36 -15.02 -12.06
CA ASN A 105 1.95 -14.99 -10.66
C ASN A 105 2.88 -14.13 -9.79
N ARG A 106 3.21 -12.92 -10.24
CA ARG A 106 4.06 -11.98 -9.50
C ARG A 106 3.49 -10.58 -9.50
N ARG A 107 3.87 -9.79 -8.49
CA ARG A 107 3.62 -8.36 -8.48
C ARG A 107 4.84 -7.64 -9.02
N ILE A 108 4.65 -6.77 -10.00
CA ILE A 108 5.73 -5.97 -10.61
C ILE A 108 5.60 -4.55 -10.09
N LEU A 109 6.71 -3.99 -9.62
CA LEU A 109 6.81 -2.61 -9.14
C LEU A 109 7.56 -1.75 -10.16
N TRP A 110 7.00 -0.60 -10.50
CA TRP A 110 7.65 0.45 -11.28
C TRP A 110 7.89 1.67 -10.40
N GLY A 111 8.99 2.38 -10.62
CA GLY A 111 9.26 3.68 -9.99
C GLY A 111 9.95 4.61 -10.98
N TRP A 112 9.89 5.91 -10.69
CA TRP A 112 10.50 6.98 -11.48
C TRP A 112 11.83 7.45 -10.89
#